data_AF-A0A969KSY6-F1
#
_entry.id   AF-A0A969KSY6-F1
#
_cell.length_a   1.000
_cell.length_b   1.000
_cell.length_c   1.000
_cell.angle_alpha   90.00
_cell.angle_beta   90.00
_cell.angle_gamma   90.00
#
_symmetry.space_group_name_H-M   'P 1'
#
loop_
_entity.id
_entity.type
_entity.pdbx_description
1 polymer ?
#
loop_
_entity_poly.entity_id
_entity_poly.type
_entity_poly.pdbx_seq_one_letter_code
_entity_poly.pdbx_strand_id
1 'polypeptide(L)'
;MGQLTVPRFVLNELQYIADSSESLRRNRGRRGLEILDRLQQDPEVNIEFIDQDPQDATQVDDKLISLAMELGAAVVTNDYNLNRVARLQGVAILNINELANAVKTVFLPGEEMPIKIIQEGKESGQGVGYLEDGTMVVVENGRRYINQEVLVQVTKVLQTNAGRLVFAVPDSSGA
;
A
#
# COMPACT_ATOMS: atom_id res chain seq x y z
N MET A 1 -0.84 3.41 -21.28
CA MET A 1 -0.07 2.46 -20.44
C MET A 1 1.28 3.09 -20.19
N GLY A 2 1.74 3.12 -18.93
CA GLY A 2 3.07 3.61 -18.61
C GLY A 2 4.14 2.59 -18.96
N GLN A 3 5.38 3.03 -19.14
CA GLN A 3 6.55 2.19 -19.36
C GLN A 3 7.33 2.06 -18.04
N LEU A 4 7.73 0.83 -17.68
CA LEU A 4 8.58 0.57 -16.52
C LEU A 4 10.04 0.48 -16.99
N THR A 5 10.84 1.48 -16.64
CA THR A 5 12.25 1.51 -17.01
C THR A 5 13.10 0.95 -15.88
N VAL A 6 13.96 -0.04 -16.18
CA VAL A 6 14.87 -0.67 -15.22
C VAL A 6 16.32 -0.46 -15.67
N PRO A 7 17.08 0.42 -15.00
CA PRO A 7 18.48 0.65 -15.35
C PRO A 7 19.37 -0.55 -15.06
N ARG A 8 20.38 -0.77 -15.91
CA ARG A 8 21.34 -1.89 -15.76
C ARG A 8 22.06 -1.89 -14.43
N PHE A 9 22.36 -0.71 -13.86
CA PHE A 9 23.02 -0.63 -12.56
C PHE A 9 22.16 -1.19 -11.42
N VAL A 10 20.82 -1.14 -11.53
CA VAL A 10 19.91 -1.78 -10.56
C VAL A 10 19.96 -3.30 -10.68
N LEU A 11 20.04 -3.82 -11.91
CA LEU A 11 20.22 -5.26 -12.15
C LEU A 11 21.54 -5.76 -11.56
N ASN A 12 22.62 -4.99 -11.74
CA ASN A 12 23.94 -5.30 -11.19
C ASN A 12 23.91 -5.33 -9.65
N GLU A 13 23.24 -4.36 -9.03
CA GLU A 13 23.06 -4.33 -7.57
C GLU A 13 22.24 -5.52 -7.07
N LEU A 14 21.14 -5.86 -7.75
CA LEU A 14 20.34 -7.04 -7.41
C LEU A 14 21.14 -8.34 -7.51
N GLN A 15 21.97 -8.47 -8.55
CA GLN A 15 22.84 -9.63 -8.72
C GLN A 15 23.92 -9.70 -7.64
N TYR A 16 24.58 -8.57 -7.34
CA TYR A 16 25.52 -8.46 -6.22
C TYR A 16 24.89 -8.87 -4.89
N ILE A 17 23.66 -8.43 -4.61
CA ILE A 17 22.90 -8.82 -3.41
C ILE A 17 22.53 -10.30 -3.45
N ALA A 18 22.15 -10.84 -4.61
CA ALA A 18 21.78 -12.24 -4.80
C ALA A 18 22.96 -13.22 -4.58
N ASP A 19 24.19 -12.74 -4.73
CA ASP A 19 25.44 -13.48 -4.53
C ASP A 19 26.09 -13.27 -3.14
N SER A 20 25.46 -12.46 -2.27
CA SER A 20 25.93 -12.18 -0.91
C SER A 20 26.23 -13.45 -0.10
N SER A 21 27.17 -13.43 0.85
CA SER A 21 27.34 -14.56 1.78
C SER A 21 26.18 -14.68 2.78
N GLU A 22 25.45 -13.58 3.01
CA GLU A 22 24.34 -13.50 3.96
C GLU A 22 23.05 -14.09 3.35
N SER A 23 22.51 -15.13 3.99
CA SER A 23 21.31 -15.83 3.51
C SER A 23 20.11 -14.89 3.26
N LEU A 24 19.83 -13.98 4.20
CA LEU A 24 18.71 -13.05 4.08
C LEU A 24 18.88 -12.07 2.92
N ARG A 25 20.09 -11.53 2.71
CA ARG A 25 20.38 -10.63 1.58
C ARG A 25 20.25 -11.37 0.25
N ARG A 26 20.85 -12.56 0.13
CA ARG A 26 20.71 -13.39 -1.08
C ARG A 26 19.26 -13.68 -1.45
N ASN A 27 18.46 -14.10 -0.48
CA ASN A 27 17.06 -14.44 -0.72
C ASN A 27 16.28 -13.21 -1.21
N ARG A 28 16.60 -12.02 -0.70
CA ARG A 28 16.01 -10.76 -1.18
C ARG A 28 16.45 -10.42 -2.61
N GLY A 29 17.74 -10.53 -2.93
CA GLY A 29 18.27 -10.27 -4.27
C GLY A 29 17.66 -11.21 -5.31
N ARG A 30 17.65 -12.52 -5.04
CA ARG A 30 17.03 -13.55 -5.90
C ARG A 30 15.55 -13.30 -6.13
N ARG A 31 14.82 -12.92 -5.07
CA ARG A 31 13.40 -12.56 -5.19
C ARG A 31 13.19 -11.31 -6.05
N GLY A 32 14.07 -10.33 -5.99
CA GLY A 32 14.02 -9.15 -6.85
C GLY A 32 14.19 -9.50 -8.32
N LEU A 33 15.16 -10.35 -8.65
CA LEU A 33 15.38 -10.86 -10.01
C LEU A 33 14.16 -11.67 -10.50
N GLU A 34 13.61 -12.55 -9.67
CA GLU A 34 12.41 -13.32 -10.01
C GLU A 34 11.19 -12.43 -10.32
N ILE A 35 11.01 -11.33 -9.58
CA ILE A 35 9.94 -10.37 -9.84
C ILE A 35 10.15 -9.67 -11.19
N LEU A 36 11.39 -9.28 -11.52
CA LEU A 36 11.70 -8.67 -12.82
C LEU A 36 11.43 -9.64 -13.98
N ASP A 37 11.79 -10.91 -13.83
CA ASP A 37 11.48 -11.94 -14.84
C ASP A 37 9.98 -12.10 -15.05
N ARG A 38 9.18 -12.09 -13.97
CA ARG A 38 7.72 -12.14 -14.07
C ARG A 38 7.14 -10.90 -14.75
N LEU A 39 7.62 -9.70 -14.39
CA LEU A 39 7.18 -8.44 -15.00
C LEU A 39 7.53 -8.40 -16.49
N GLN A 40 8.64 -9.00 -16.91
CA GLN A 40 9.02 -9.09 -18.31
C GLN A 40 8.13 -10.06 -19.12
N GLN A 41 7.61 -11.10 -18.47
CA GLN A 41 6.73 -12.08 -19.10
C GLN A 41 5.26 -11.66 -19.12
N ASP A 42 4.89 -10.64 -18.36
CA ASP A 42 3.53 -10.14 -18.25
C ASP A 42 3.17 -9.25 -19.46
N PRO A 43 2.19 -9.63 -20.31
CA PRO A 43 1.83 -8.86 -21.49
C PRO A 43 1.17 -7.50 -21.16
N GLU A 44 0.71 -7.28 -19.93
CA GLU A 44 0.14 -6.00 -19.49
C GLU A 44 1.21 -5.00 -19.05
N VAL A 45 2.46 -5.46 -18.88
CA VAL A 45 3.59 -4.65 -18.41
C VAL A 45 4.56 -4.35 -19.54
N ASN A 46 4.71 -3.07 -19.90
CA ASN A 46 5.75 -2.64 -20.82
C ASN A 46 7.05 -2.31 -20.06
N ILE A 47 7.94 -3.29 -19.92
CA ILE A 47 9.25 -3.11 -19.27
C ILE A 47 10.35 -2.82 -20.31
N GLU A 48 11.23 -1.87 -20.01
CA GLU A 48 12.42 -1.56 -20.79
C GLU A 48 13.67 -1.55 -19.90
N PHE A 49 14.72 -2.21 -20.36
CA PHE A 49 16.02 -2.17 -19.72
C PHE A 49 16.92 -1.16 -20.43
N ILE A 50 17.49 -0.22 -19.68
CA ILE A 50 18.37 0.82 -20.21
C ILE A 50 19.76 0.73 -19.61
N ASP A 51 20.77 1.10 -20.40
CA ASP A 51 22.18 1.09 -19.98
C ASP A 51 22.68 2.48 -19.52
N GLN A 52 21.77 3.45 -19.39
CA GLN A 52 22.08 4.80 -18.93
C GLN A 52 22.46 4.76 -17.43
N ASP A 53 23.69 5.18 -17.12
CA ASP A 53 24.25 5.18 -15.77
C ASP A 53 24.85 6.57 -15.47
N PRO A 54 24.20 7.38 -14.61
CA PRO A 54 24.70 8.70 -14.24
C PRO A 54 26.08 8.63 -13.60
N GLN A 55 27.04 9.36 -14.17
CA GLN A 55 28.45 9.37 -13.74
C GLN A 55 28.71 10.33 -12.58
N ASP A 56 27.76 11.22 -12.30
CA ASP A 56 27.78 12.22 -11.23
C ASP A 56 27.42 11.66 -9.85
N ALA A 57 26.95 10.40 -9.80
CA ALA A 57 26.48 9.73 -8.60
C ALA A 57 27.18 8.38 -8.39
N THR A 58 27.58 8.10 -7.13
CA THR A 58 28.21 6.82 -6.77
C THR A 58 27.20 5.82 -6.23
N GLN A 59 26.24 6.27 -5.42
CA GLN A 59 25.24 5.39 -4.81
C GLN A 59 24.09 5.13 -5.78
N VAL A 60 23.54 3.92 -5.75
CA VAL A 60 22.40 3.51 -6.60
C VAL A 60 21.21 4.45 -6.43
N ASP A 61 20.95 4.88 -5.21
CA ASP A 61 19.87 5.80 -4.85
C ASP A 61 20.02 7.17 -5.55
N ASP A 62 21.23 7.74 -5.51
CA ASP A 62 21.53 9.02 -6.16
C ASP A 62 21.44 8.88 -7.69
N LYS A 63 21.92 7.75 -8.24
CA LYS A 63 21.79 7.43 -9.67
C LYS A 63 20.34 7.31 -10.11
N LEU A 64 19.47 6.70 -9.31
CA LEU A 64 18.03 6.61 -9.60
C LEU A 64 17.39 8.00 -9.66
N ILE A 65 17.72 8.89 -8.72
CA ILE A 65 17.17 10.25 -8.70
C ILE A 65 17.70 11.06 -9.89
N SER A 66 19.00 11.02 -10.16
CA SER A 66 19.62 11.73 -11.29
C SER A 66 19.01 11.30 -12.62
N LEU A 67 18.91 9.99 -12.84
CA LEU A 67 18.31 9.44 -14.06
C LEU A 67 16.82 9.78 -14.18
N ALA A 68 16.07 9.77 -13.08
CA ALA A 68 14.66 10.15 -13.10
C ALA A 68 14.45 11.64 -13.44
N MET A 69 15.36 12.52 -12.99
CA MET A 69 15.36 13.93 -13.40
C MET A 69 15.63 14.07 -14.90
N GLU A 70 16.63 13.37 -15.43
CA GLU A 70 16.98 13.41 -16.87
C GLU A 70 15.83 12.93 -17.76
N LEU A 71 15.16 11.84 -17.35
CA LEU A 71 14.08 11.22 -18.12
C LEU A 71 12.72 11.89 -17.88
N GLY A 72 12.60 12.81 -16.90
CA GLY A 72 11.31 13.32 -16.46
C GLY A 72 10.38 12.22 -15.91
N ALA A 73 10.97 11.16 -15.35
CA ALA A 73 10.28 9.98 -14.88
C ALA A 73 9.98 10.04 -13.37
N ALA A 74 9.01 9.23 -12.92
CA ALA A 74 8.78 9.01 -11.50
C ALA A 74 9.58 7.79 -11.01
N VAL A 75 10.11 7.85 -9.79
CA VAL A 75 10.78 6.72 -9.15
C VAL A 75 9.77 5.91 -8.36
N VAL A 76 9.66 4.62 -8.66
CA VAL A 76 8.89 3.65 -7.87
C VAL A 76 9.80 3.05 -6.81
N THR A 77 9.45 3.19 -5.54
CA THR A 77 10.28 2.69 -4.44
C THR A 77 9.45 2.30 -3.22
N ASN A 78 10.06 1.57 -2.28
CA ASN A 78 9.53 1.33 -0.95
C ASN A 78 10.36 2.04 0.15
N ASP A 79 11.42 2.76 -0.23
CA ASP A 79 12.35 3.41 0.68
C ASP A 79 11.88 4.82 1.07
N TYR A 80 11.55 5.01 2.35
CA TYR A 80 11.10 6.30 2.87
C TYR A 80 12.19 7.38 2.91
N ASN A 81 13.47 7.02 2.98
CA ASN A 81 14.58 7.98 2.97
C ASN A 81 14.80 8.50 1.54
N LEU A 82 14.78 7.61 0.55
CA LEU A 82 14.85 7.99 -0.87
C LEU A 82 13.73 8.97 -1.22
N ASN A 83 12.51 8.72 -0.72
CA ASN A 83 11.37 9.61 -0.93
C ASN A 83 11.62 11.06 -0.49
N ARG A 84 12.30 11.27 0.65
CA ARG A 84 12.55 12.63 1.16
C ARG A 84 13.55 13.38 0.28
N VAL A 85 14.64 12.72 -0.09
CA VAL A 85 15.69 13.31 -0.91
C VAL A 85 15.18 13.60 -2.31
N ALA A 86 14.51 12.63 -2.94
CA ALA A 86 13.95 12.78 -4.29
C ALA A 86 12.93 13.93 -4.39
N ARG A 87 12.04 14.08 -3.40
CA ARG A 87 11.06 15.18 -3.37
C ARG A 87 11.72 16.56 -3.26
N LEU A 88 12.81 16.68 -2.51
CA LEU A 88 13.58 17.94 -2.42
C LEU A 88 14.24 18.31 -3.75
N GLN A 89 14.58 17.31 -4.57
CA GLN A 89 15.16 17.49 -5.90
C GLN A 89 14.10 17.59 -7.01
N GLY A 90 12.80 17.59 -6.66
CA GLY A 90 11.71 17.74 -7.63
C GLY A 90 11.35 16.48 -8.39
N VAL A 91 11.84 15.31 -7.98
CA VAL A 91 11.50 14.01 -8.59
C VAL A 91 10.19 13.47 -8.02
N ALA A 92 9.28 13.07 -8.90
CA ALA A 92 8.05 12.41 -8.51
C ALA A 92 8.33 11.02 -7.95
N ILE A 93 7.67 10.68 -6.84
CA ILE A 93 7.86 9.41 -6.14
C ILE A 93 6.55 8.65 -6.09
N LEU A 94 6.59 7.39 -6.49
CA LEU A 94 5.50 6.43 -6.34
C LEU A 94 5.90 5.41 -5.29
N ASN A 95 5.48 5.64 -4.05
CA ASN A 95 5.76 4.72 -2.95
C ASN A 95 4.72 3.60 -2.95
N ILE A 96 5.16 2.35 -3.16
CA ILE A 96 4.26 1.18 -3.21
C ILE A 96 3.50 1.01 -1.89
N ASN A 97 4.10 1.34 -0.74
CA ASN A 97 3.42 1.27 0.55
C ASN A 97 2.33 2.34 0.68
N GLU A 98 2.56 3.54 0.15
CA GLU A 98 1.55 4.60 0.12
C GLU A 98 0.41 4.24 -0.82
N LEU A 99 0.73 3.68 -2.00
CA LEU A 99 -0.26 3.19 -2.95
C LEU A 99 -1.12 2.08 -2.34
N ALA A 100 -0.49 1.09 -1.72
CA ALA A 100 -1.20 -0.01 -1.04
C ALA A 100 -2.11 0.49 0.09
N ASN A 101 -1.77 1.59 0.76
CA ASN A 101 -2.64 2.20 1.75
C ASN A 101 -3.76 3.04 1.11
N ALA A 102 -3.50 3.70 -0.01
CA ALA A 102 -4.47 4.53 -0.72
C ALA A 102 -5.58 3.72 -1.39
N VAL A 103 -5.30 2.47 -1.79
CA VAL A 103 -6.31 1.56 -2.36
C VAL A 103 -7.09 0.75 -1.32
N LYS A 104 -6.74 0.84 -0.03
CA LYS A 104 -7.59 0.26 1.03
C LYS A 104 -8.89 1.03 1.06
N THR A 105 -10.02 0.33 1.04
CA THR A 105 -11.35 0.93 1.21
C THR A 105 -11.35 1.81 2.46
N VAL A 106 -11.50 3.12 2.26
CA VAL A 106 -11.61 4.10 3.35
C VAL A 106 -13.08 4.39 3.51
N PHE A 107 -13.69 3.92 4.59
CA PHE A 107 -14.99 4.42 4.98
C PHE A 107 -14.82 5.81 5.57
N LEU A 108 -15.58 6.78 5.07
CA LEU A 108 -15.59 8.14 5.58
C LEU A 108 -16.78 8.36 6.53
N PRO A 109 -16.64 9.23 7.55
CA PRO A 109 -17.81 9.66 8.31
C PRO A 109 -18.92 10.18 7.40
N GLY A 110 -20.12 9.66 7.58
CA GLY A 110 -21.30 9.96 6.76
C GLY A 110 -21.63 8.91 5.71
N GLU A 111 -20.69 8.03 5.35
CA GLU A 111 -20.97 6.93 4.41
C GLU A 111 -21.82 5.85 5.05
N GLU A 112 -22.71 5.27 4.25
CA GLU A 112 -23.57 4.18 4.65
C GLU A 112 -22.99 2.85 4.17
N MET A 113 -23.11 1.82 5.00
CA MET A 113 -22.67 0.48 4.64
C MET A 113 -23.52 -0.58 5.32
N PRO A 114 -23.78 -1.73 4.67
CA PRO A 114 -24.39 -2.86 5.33
C PRO A 114 -23.37 -3.51 6.28
N ILE A 115 -23.81 -3.91 7.47
CA ILE A 115 -23.01 -4.70 8.40
C ILE A 115 -23.87 -5.74 9.09
N LYS A 116 -23.38 -6.97 9.14
CA LYS A 116 -23.96 -8.00 10.00
C LYS A 116 -23.44 -7.83 11.42
N ILE A 117 -24.36 -7.62 12.37
CA ILE A 117 -24.00 -7.54 13.79
C ILE A 117 -23.92 -8.95 14.34
N ILE A 118 -22.74 -9.36 14.82
CA ILE A 118 -22.45 -10.74 15.19
C ILE A 118 -22.49 -10.92 16.71
N GLN A 119 -22.10 -9.90 17.47
CA GLN A 119 -22.02 -9.97 18.93
C GLN A 119 -22.30 -8.63 19.62
N GLU A 120 -22.52 -8.68 20.94
CA GLU A 120 -22.62 -7.48 21.78
C GLU A 120 -21.26 -6.78 21.89
N GLY A 121 -21.27 -5.45 21.87
CA GLY A 121 -20.08 -4.62 22.04
C GLY A 121 -19.68 -4.45 23.50
N LYS A 122 -18.62 -3.66 23.72
CA LYS A 122 -18.07 -3.45 25.06
C LYS A 122 -18.96 -2.54 25.91
N GLU A 123 -19.54 -1.51 25.31
CA GLU A 123 -20.43 -0.58 26.00
C GLU A 123 -21.90 -0.98 25.84
N SER A 124 -22.72 -0.57 26.81
CA SER A 124 -24.14 -0.90 26.81
C SER A 124 -24.83 -0.41 25.54
N GLY A 125 -25.54 -1.32 24.86
CA GLY A 125 -26.27 -1.03 23.64
C GLY A 125 -25.45 -1.14 22.35
N GLN A 126 -24.13 -1.35 22.43
CA GLN A 126 -23.30 -1.57 21.24
C GLN A 126 -23.50 -2.96 20.64
N GLY A 127 -23.45 -3.03 19.31
CA GLY A 127 -23.22 -4.25 18.55
C GLY A 127 -21.85 -4.21 17.87
N VAL A 128 -21.29 -5.37 17.53
CA VAL A 128 -20.02 -5.48 16.79
C VAL A 128 -20.20 -6.39 15.58
N GLY A 129 -19.71 -5.91 14.44
CA GLY A 129 -19.55 -6.67 13.20
C GLY A 129 -18.11 -6.58 12.71
N TYR A 130 -17.79 -7.38 11.69
CA TYR A 130 -16.49 -7.36 11.03
C TYR A 130 -16.67 -7.28 9.53
N LEU A 131 -15.78 -6.55 8.87
CA LEU A 131 -15.67 -6.55 7.41
C LEU A 131 -14.83 -7.73 6.94
N GLU A 132 -14.86 -7.99 5.63
CA GLU A 132 -14.10 -9.08 5.01
C GLU A 132 -12.59 -8.96 5.25
N ASP A 133 -12.08 -7.74 5.39
CA ASP A 133 -10.66 -7.45 5.67
C ASP A 133 -10.29 -7.56 7.16
N GLY A 134 -11.25 -7.92 8.02
CA GLY A 134 -11.08 -8.05 9.47
C GLY A 134 -11.25 -6.73 10.24
N THR A 135 -11.57 -5.62 9.58
CA THR A 135 -11.88 -4.34 10.26
C THR A 135 -13.07 -4.52 11.19
N MET A 136 -12.89 -4.17 12.47
CA MET A 136 -13.95 -4.24 13.47
C MET A 136 -14.84 -3.00 13.40
N VAL A 137 -16.15 -3.22 13.26
CA VAL A 137 -17.18 -2.17 13.21
C VAL A 137 -17.99 -2.20 14.50
N VAL A 138 -17.92 -1.14 15.29
CA VAL A 138 -18.69 -0.93 16.52
C VAL A 138 -19.91 -0.08 16.18
N VAL A 139 -21.10 -0.66 16.36
CA VAL A 139 -22.37 -0.01 16.04
C VAL A 139 -23.06 0.42 17.33
N GLU A 140 -23.12 1.72 17.59
CA GLU A 140 -23.90 2.27 18.70
C GLU A 140 -25.38 1.96 18.52
N ASN A 141 -26.10 1.60 19.58
CA ASN A 141 -27.48 1.09 19.50
C ASN A 141 -27.66 -0.18 18.64
N GLY A 142 -26.55 -0.83 18.24
CA GLY A 142 -26.52 -2.03 17.41
C GLY A 142 -26.96 -3.31 18.11
N ARG A 143 -26.95 -3.36 19.45
CA ARG A 143 -27.26 -4.60 20.21
C ARG A 143 -28.60 -5.23 19.82
N ARG A 144 -29.61 -4.41 19.50
CA ARG A 144 -30.95 -4.89 19.13
C ARG A 144 -31.00 -5.62 17.78
N TYR A 145 -29.95 -5.47 16.97
CA TYR A 145 -29.85 -6.05 15.64
C TYR A 145 -28.83 -7.20 15.56
N ILE A 146 -28.45 -7.80 16.70
CA ILE A 146 -27.58 -8.98 16.70
C ILE A 146 -28.18 -10.09 15.81
N ASN A 147 -27.32 -10.73 15.03
CA ASN A 147 -27.59 -11.69 13.96
C ASN A 147 -28.34 -11.14 12.74
N GLN A 148 -28.54 -9.82 12.65
CA GLN A 148 -29.16 -9.16 11.50
C GLN A 148 -28.12 -8.37 10.72
N GLU A 149 -28.39 -8.21 9.42
CA GLU A 149 -27.67 -7.30 8.55
C GLU A 149 -28.41 -5.97 8.50
N VAL A 150 -27.73 -4.88 8.82
CA VAL A 150 -28.32 -3.54 8.98
C VAL A 150 -27.49 -2.53 8.22
N LEU A 151 -28.15 -1.59 7.56
CA LEU A 151 -27.50 -0.42 6.99
C LEU A 151 -27.11 0.53 8.13
N VAL A 152 -25.82 0.85 8.24
CA VAL A 152 -25.28 1.73 9.27
C VAL A 152 -24.56 2.90 8.62
N GLN A 153 -24.65 4.07 9.25
CA GLN A 153 -23.89 5.25 8.87
C GLN A 153 -22.63 5.35 9.72
N VAL A 154 -21.47 5.47 9.06
CA VAL A 154 -20.18 5.63 9.73
C VAL A 154 -20.11 6.98 10.42
N THR A 155 -19.80 6.99 11.71
CA THR A 155 -19.64 8.22 12.51
C THR A 155 -18.18 8.59 12.69
N LYS A 156 -17.31 7.58 12.82
CA LYS A 156 -15.89 7.79 13.11
C LYS A 156 -15.04 6.60 12.69
N VAL A 157 -13.82 6.87 12.24
CA VAL A 157 -12.81 5.83 11.99
C VAL A 157 -11.59 6.10 12.86
N LEU A 158 -11.11 5.07 13.56
CA LEU A 158 -9.90 5.08 14.37
C LEU A 158 -8.89 4.08 13.83
N GLN A 159 -7.65 4.53 13.64
CA GLN A 159 -6.52 3.65 13.41
C GLN A 159 -5.86 3.34 14.76
N THR A 160 -5.68 2.06 15.06
CA THR A 160 -4.97 1.59 16.26
C THR A 160 -3.78 0.71 15.87
N ASN A 161 -2.91 0.40 16.84
CA ASN A 161 -1.80 -0.53 16.63
C ASN A 161 -2.26 -1.97 16.31
N ALA A 162 -3.48 -2.35 16.70
CA ALA A 162 -4.06 -3.67 16.46
C ALA A 162 -4.87 -3.76 15.16
N GLY A 163 -5.03 -2.65 14.44
CA GLY A 163 -5.83 -2.58 13.22
C GLY A 163 -6.75 -1.37 13.18
N ARG A 164 -7.70 -1.40 12.26
CA ARG A 164 -8.69 -0.34 12.06
C ARG A 164 -9.98 -0.65 12.82
N LEU A 165 -10.54 0.38 13.44
CA LEU A 165 -11.80 0.34 14.16
C LEU A 165 -12.75 1.38 13.54
N VAL A 166 -13.94 0.98 13.14
CA VAL A 166 -14.97 1.85 12.57
C VAL A 166 -16.10 1.96 13.58
N PHE A 167 -16.60 3.16 13.83
CA PHE A 167 -17.81 3.41 14.61
C PHE A 167 -18.93 3.83 13.68
N ALA A 168 -20.12 3.33 13.94
CA ALA A 168 -21.31 3.61 13.14
C ALA A 168 -22.57 3.64 14.00
N VAL A 169 -23.65 4.16 13.43
CA VAL A 169 -25.00 4.13 13.99
C VAL A 169 -25.96 3.49 12.98
N PRO A 170 -26.97 2.73 13.41
CA PRO A 170 -28.02 2.22 12.52
C PRO A 170 -28.68 3.39 11.79
N ASP A 171 -28.82 3.27 10.48
CA ASP A 171 -29.64 4.22 9.74
C ASP A 171 -31.08 4.12 10.24
N SER A 172 -31.65 5.27 10.60
CA SER A 172 -33.00 5.38 11.15
C SER A 172 -34.05 5.66 10.07
N SER A 173 -33.63 5.68 8.79
CA SER A 173 -34.47 5.98 7.64
C SER A 173 -35.32 4.79 7.14
N GLY A 174 -35.25 3.63 7.79
CA GLY A 174 -35.94 2.40 7.40
C GLY A 174 -36.93 1.84 8.43
N ALA A 175 -37.68 2.69 9.12
CA ALA A 175 -38.83 2.29 9.94
C ALA A 175 -40.14 2.42 9.16
#